data_AF-A0A2N6FYT6-F1
#
_entry.id   AF-A0A2N6FYT6-F1
#
_cell.length_a   1.000
_cell.length_b   1.000
_cell.length_c   1.000
_cell.angle_alpha   90.00
_cell.angle_beta   90.00
_cell.angle_gamma   90.00
#
_symmetry.space_group_name_H-M   'P 1'
#
loop_
_entity.id
_entity.type
_entity.pdbx_description
1 polymer ?
#
loop_
_entity_poly.entity_id
_entity_poly.type
_entity_poly.pdbx_seq_one_letter_code
_entity_poly.pdbx_strand_id
1 'polypeptide(L)'
;MKKLFLLIFIISYSFAITPYSLENLKEVNLKVLNKRETISKELEKRIENKIKEEFQKLEIKTESKNFSNLLVKIKIDKIKDINFVRTSLIITEDVIPLRDKNLEAIAITYKVEDSFEAEELEKDIYESIIDYLLEEFIEQYKEENDK
;
A
#
# COMPACT_ATOMS: atom_id res chain seq x y z
N MET A 1 -30.90 5.09 26.39
CA MET A 1 -29.74 4.23 26.67
C MET A 1 -29.65 3.02 25.75
N LYS A 2 -30.67 2.14 25.66
CA LYS A 2 -30.64 0.97 24.75
C LYS A 2 -30.32 1.32 23.27
N LYS A 3 -30.87 2.43 22.77
CA LYS A 3 -30.59 2.92 21.40
C LYS A 3 -29.15 3.44 21.20
N LEU A 4 -28.50 3.93 22.26
CA LEU A 4 -27.12 4.43 22.21
C LEU A 4 -26.12 3.26 22.17
N PHE A 5 -26.40 2.19 22.93
CA PHE A 5 -25.61 0.95 22.88
C PHE A 5 -25.66 0.27 21.50
N LEU A 6 -26.83 0.28 20.84
CA LEU A 6 -26.95 -0.26 19.47
C LEU A 6 -26.12 0.56 18.47
N LEU A 7 -26.09 1.89 18.62
CA LEU A 7 -25.30 2.77 17.75
C LEU A 7 -23.80 2.52 17.92
N ILE A 8 -23.32 2.36 19.15
CA ILE A 8 -21.93 2.03 19.46
C ILE A 8 -21.55 0.68 18.84
N PHE A 9 -22.44 -0.31 18.92
CA PHE A 9 -22.21 -1.63 18.33
C PHE A 9 -22.09 -1.54 16.79
N ILE A 10 -22.96 -0.79 16.12
CA ILE A 10 -22.91 -0.64 14.65
C ILE A 10 -21.63 0.07 14.21
N ILE A 11 -21.17 1.09 14.94
CA ILE A 11 -19.93 1.82 14.62
C ILE A 11 -18.71 0.90 14.75
N SER A 12 -18.67 0.00 15.74
CA SER A 12 -17.57 -0.98 15.88
C SER A 12 -17.50 -2.02 14.76
N TYR A 13 -18.58 -2.26 14.01
CA TYR A 13 -18.59 -3.18 12.85
C TYR A 13 -18.55 -2.46 11.49
N SER A 14 -18.51 -1.12 11.47
CA SER A 14 -18.56 -0.33 10.23
C SER A 14 -17.18 0.11 9.73
N PHE A 15 -16.10 -0.45 10.28
CA PHE A 15 -14.75 -0.23 9.74
C PHE A 15 -14.56 -1.15 8.54
N ALA A 16 -14.94 -0.67 7.35
CA ALA A 16 -14.35 -1.22 6.12
C ALA A 16 -12.89 -0.77 6.12
N ILE A 17 -11.96 -1.73 6.08
CA ILE A 17 -10.52 -1.53 6.27
C ILE A 17 -9.98 -0.51 5.25
N THR A 18 -10.42 -0.58 4.00
CA THR A 18 -10.22 0.45 2.97
C THR A 18 -11.37 0.39 1.94
N PRO A 19 -11.57 1.39 1.06
CA PRO A 19 -12.50 1.25 -0.08
C PRO A 19 -11.97 0.34 -1.20
N TYR A 20 -10.80 -0.26 -0.98
CA TYR A 20 -10.08 -1.12 -1.92
C TYR A 20 -10.32 -2.59 -1.55
N SER A 21 -10.11 -3.48 -2.51
CA SER A 21 -10.12 -4.92 -2.27
C SER A 21 -8.86 -5.53 -2.84
N LEU A 22 -8.31 -6.47 -2.09
CA LEU A 22 -7.19 -7.33 -2.40
C LEU A 22 -7.64 -8.77 -2.70
N GLU A 23 -8.95 -9.04 -2.78
CA GLU A 23 -9.50 -10.34 -3.17
C GLU A 23 -8.91 -10.82 -4.50
N ASN A 24 -8.46 -12.06 -4.54
CA ASN A 24 -7.90 -12.73 -5.71
C ASN A 24 -6.60 -12.11 -6.28
N LEU A 25 -5.92 -11.24 -5.54
CA LEU A 25 -4.62 -10.72 -5.95
C LEU A 25 -3.57 -11.84 -5.94
N LYS A 26 -3.03 -12.21 -7.11
CA LYS A 26 -2.07 -13.32 -7.25
C LYS A 26 -0.68 -12.89 -7.69
N GLU A 27 -0.61 -11.79 -8.43
CA GLU A 27 0.64 -11.32 -9.04
C GLU A 27 0.60 -9.82 -9.24
N VAL A 28 1.71 -9.16 -8.94
CA VAL A 28 1.94 -7.72 -9.15
C VAL A 28 3.38 -7.50 -9.59
N ASN A 29 3.66 -6.47 -10.35
CA ASN A 29 5.02 -6.01 -10.62
C ASN A 29 5.45 -5.04 -9.53
N LEU A 30 6.40 -5.44 -8.67
CA LEU A 30 6.89 -4.59 -7.59
C LEU A 30 7.86 -3.54 -8.13
N LYS A 31 7.68 -2.28 -7.72
CA LYS A 31 8.61 -1.20 -8.02
C LYS A 31 8.69 -0.16 -6.91
N VAL A 32 9.89 0.10 -6.41
CA VAL A 32 10.18 1.25 -5.54
C VAL A 32 10.50 2.47 -6.41
N LEU A 33 9.77 3.56 -6.24
CA LEU A 33 9.88 4.76 -7.07
C LEU A 33 10.88 5.76 -6.48
N ASN A 34 12.17 5.56 -6.78
CA ASN A 34 13.25 6.46 -6.38
C ASN A 34 13.78 7.36 -7.53
N LYS A 35 12.87 8.00 -8.29
CA LYS A 35 13.24 8.72 -9.54
C LYS A 35 14.20 9.90 -9.35
N ARG A 36 14.30 10.45 -8.14
CA ARG A 36 15.15 11.61 -7.82
C ARG A 36 16.33 11.26 -6.92
N GLU A 37 16.60 9.96 -6.74
CA GLU A 37 17.62 9.46 -5.79
C GLU A 37 17.45 10.08 -4.40
N THR A 38 16.19 10.22 -3.97
CA THR A 38 15.80 10.83 -2.69
C THR A 38 16.13 9.95 -1.49
N ILE A 39 16.34 8.65 -1.72
CA ILE A 39 16.83 7.70 -0.72
C ILE A 39 18.02 6.92 -1.27
N SER A 40 18.83 6.33 -0.39
CA SER A 40 19.93 5.46 -0.81
C SER A 40 19.43 4.23 -1.58
N LYS A 41 20.27 3.73 -2.49
CA LYS A 41 20.04 2.47 -3.20
C LYS A 41 20.02 1.27 -2.26
N GLU A 42 20.68 1.39 -1.11
CA GLU A 42 20.66 0.36 -0.07
C GLU A 42 19.28 0.27 0.56
N LEU A 43 18.70 1.40 0.98
CA LEU A 43 17.34 1.45 1.51
C LEU A 43 16.32 0.96 0.48
N GLU A 44 16.44 1.41 -0.77
CA GLU A 44 15.56 0.98 -1.87
C GLU A 44 15.54 -0.55 -2.02
N LYS A 45 16.71 -1.18 -2.09
CA LYS A 45 16.84 -2.63 -2.17
C LYS A 45 16.34 -3.34 -0.92
N ARG A 46 16.59 -2.77 0.27
CA ARG A 46 16.15 -3.34 1.54
C ARG A 46 14.62 -3.39 1.61
N ILE A 47 13.94 -2.33 1.20
CA ILE A 47 12.47 -2.27 1.09
C ILE A 47 11.97 -3.29 0.06
N GLU A 48 12.57 -3.29 -1.14
CA GLU A 48 12.16 -4.20 -2.22
C GLU A 48 12.28 -5.67 -1.81
N ASN A 49 13.40 -6.05 -1.19
CA ASN A 49 13.64 -7.42 -0.73
C ASN A 49 12.65 -7.82 0.36
N LYS A 50 12.40 -6.94 1.34
CA LYS A 50 11.47 -7.24 2.44
C LYS A 50 10.03 -7.44 1.93
N ILE A 51 9.58 -6.62 0.99
CA ILE A 51 8.26 -6.80 0.35
C ILE A 51 8.21 -8.13 -0.41
N LYS A 52 9.25 -8.47 -1.19
CA LYS A 52 9.33 -9.76 -1.89
C LYS A 52 9.28 -10.95 -0.94
N GLU A 53 10.00 -10.87 0.19
CA GLU A 53 9.99 -11.92 1.21
C GLU A 53 8.60 -12.12 1.81
N GLU A 54 7.88 -11.06 2.16
CA GLU A 54 6.51 -11.20 2.69
C GLU A 54 5.53 -11.68 1.61
N PHE A 55 5.64 -11.18 0.39
CA PHE A 55 4.79 -11.58 -0.73
C PHE A 55 5.00 -13.06 -1.09
N GLN A 56 6.24 -13.56 -1.00
CA GLN A 56 6.53 -14.98 -1.18
C GLN A 56 5.82 -15.84 -0.13
N LYS A 57 5.71 -15.39 1.12
CA LYS A 57 4.96 -16.13 2.17
C LYS A 57 3.46 -16.15 1.92
N LEU A 58 2.94 -15.14 1.23
CA LEU A 58 1.52 -15.02 0.83
C LEU A 58 1.22 -15.64 -0.54
N GLU A 59 2.22 -16.28 -1.16
CA GLU A 59 2.14 -16.84 -2.53
C GLU A 59 1.80 -15.80 -3.62
N ILE A 60 2.05 -14.52 -3.35
CA ILE A 60 1.89 -13.43 -4.32
C ILE A 60 3.18 -13.30 -5.14
N LYS A 61 3.07 -13.41 -6.47
CA LYS A 61 4.23 -13.22 -7.36
C LYS A 61 4.53 -11.74 -7.52
N THR A 62 5.81 -11.35 -7.45
CA THR A 62 6.24 -9.95 -7.64
C THR A 62 6.68 -9.62 -9.08
N GLU A 63 6.39 -10.51 -10.03
CA GLU A 63 6.59 -10.34 -11.46
C GLU A 63 5.34 -10.86 -12.19
N SER A 64 4.78 -10.05 -13.09
CA SER A 64 3.57 -10.37 -13.85
C SER A 64 3.70 -9.92 -15.30
N LYS A 65 3.06 -10.65 -16.22
CA LYS A 65 2.90 -10.22 -17.62
C LYS A 65 1.75 -9.23 -17.81
N ASN A 66 0.84 -9.17 -16.84
CA ASN A 66 -0.30 -8.26 -16.84
C ASN A 66 0.12 -6.88 -16.33
N PHE A 67 -0.64 -5.84 -16.69
CA PHE A 67 -0.48 -4.54 -16.06
C PHE A 67 -1.14 -4.57 -14.68
N SER A 68 -0.40 -5.13 -13.72
CA SER A 68 -0.65 -5.00 -12.29
C SER A 68 0.66 -4.57 -11.65
N ASN A 69 0.72 -3.39 -11.04
CA ASN A 69 1.95 -2.82 -10.52
C ASN A 69 1.75 -2.40 -9.07
N LEU A 70 2.58 -2.93 -8.18
CA LEU A 70 2.71 -2.48 -6.80
C LEU A 70 3.83 -1.43 -6.74
N LEU A 71 3.45 -0.20 -6.47
CA LEU A 71 4.33 0.96 -6.43
C LEU A 71 4.54 1.39 -4.98
N VAL A 72 5.79 1.34 -4.52
CA VAL A 72 6.23 1.98 -3.29
C VAL A 72 6.71 3.38 -3.65
N LYS A 73 6.03 4.42 -3.20
CA LYS A 73 6.38 5.80 -3.53
C LYS A 73 6.83 6.52 -2.26
N ILE A 74 7.95 7.22 -2.38
CA ILE A 74 8.54 8.02 -1.31
C ILE A 74 8.66 9.45 -1.84
N LYS A 75 8.14 10.40 -1.09
CA LYS A 75 8.28 11.82 -1.38
C LYS A 75 8.79 12.55 -0.15
N ILE A 76 9.88 13.28 -0.32
CA ILE A 76 10.50 14.08 0.74
C ILE A 76 10.39 15.54 0.33
N ASP A 77 9.72 16.34 1.14
CA ASP A 77 9.64 17.79 1.01
C ASP A 77 10.44 18.42 2.15
N LYS A 78 11.51 19.15 1.81
CA LYS A 78 12.34 19.84 2.81
C LYS A 78 11.72 21.19 3.15
N ILE A 79 11.29 21.37 4.39
CA ILE A 79 10.67 22.59 4.90
C ILE A 79 11.59 23.18 5.97
N LYS A 80 12.39 24.17 5.60
CA LYS A 80 13.50 24.68 6.43
C LYS A 80 14.47 23.54 6.78
N ASP A 81 14.56 23.19 8.06
CA ASP A 81 15.42 22.13 8.59
C ASP A 81 14.67 20.80 8.80
N ILE A 82 13.38 20.75 8.45
CA ILE A 82 12.51 19.58 8.62
C ILE A 82 12.44 18.79 7.32
N ASN A 83 12.58 17.46 7.42
CA ASN A 83 12.26 16.54 6.34
C ASN A 83 10.82 16.03 6.52
N PHE A 84 9.88 16.57 5.76
CA PHE A 84 8.52 16.05 5.74
C PHE A 84 8.40 14.95 4.69
N VAL A 85 8.08 13.74 5.12
CA VAL A 85 8.07 12.54 4.29
C VAL A 85 6.64 12.07 4.07
N ARG A 86 6.38 11.61 2.85
CA ARG A 86 5.14 10.93 2.47
C ARG A 86 5.48 9.63 1.78
N THR A 87 5.02 8.53 2.36
CA THR A 87 5.17 7.17 1.86
C THR A 87 3.81 6.67 1.39
N SER A 88 3.79 5.83 0.37
CA SER A 88 2.55 5.18 -0.06
C SER A 88 2.83 3.86 -0.74
N LEU A 89 1.98 2.88 -0.47
CA LEU A 89 1.92 1.61 -1.16
C LEU A 89 0.67 1.61 -2.04
N ILE A 90 0.85 1.46 -3.35
CA ILE A 90 -0.22 1.66 -4.34
C ILE A 90 -0.25 0.48 -5.31
N ILE A 91 -1.41 -0.14 -5.55
CA ILE A 91 -1.60 -1.05 -6.68
C ILE A 91 -2.29 -0.29 -7.81
N THR A 92 -1.71 -0.37 -9.00
CA THR A 92 -2.33 0.12 -10.24
C THR A 92 -2.51 -1.01 -11.24
N GLU A 93 -3.73 -1.20 -11.69
CA GLU A 93 -4.16 -2.33 -12.52
C GLU A 93 -5.01 -1.90 -13.70
N ASP A 94 -5.03 -2.76 -14.72
CA ASP A 94 -6.05 -2.72 -15.77
C ASP A 94 -7.42 -3.09 -15.15
N VAL A 95 -8.41 -2.25 -15.40
CA VAL A 95 -9.79 -2.45 -14.92
C VAL A 95 -10.78 -2.17 -16.04
N ILE A 96 -11.96 -2.79 -15.90
CA ILE A 96 -13.13 -2.54 -16.75
C ILE A 96 -14.19 -1.88 -15.86
N PRO A 97 -14.28 -0.54 -15.80
CA PRO A 97 -15.25 0.15 -14.97
C PRO A 97 -16.66 -0.07 -15.51
N LEU A 98 -17.64 -0.16 -14.60
CA LEU A 98 -19.05 -0.25 -14.96
C LEU A 98 -19.52 1.06 -15.60
N ARG A 99 -19.69 1.07 -16.93
CA ARG A 99 -20.13 2.22 -17.73
C ARG A 99 -20.98 1.74 -18.90
N ASP A 100 -21.71 2.67 -19.54
CA ASP A 100 -22.56 2.38 -20.72
C ASP A 100 -21.79 1.82 -21.93
N LYS A 101 -20.45 1.92 -21.94
CA LYS A 101 -19.56 1.37 -22.96
C LYS A 101 -18.39 0.66 -22.30
N ASN A 102 -17.97 -0.47 -22.88
CA ASN A 102 -16.74 -1.14 -22.50
C ASN A 102 -15.55 -0.20 -22.76
N LEU A 103 -14.76 0.02 -21.72
CA LEU A 103 -13.56 0.83 -21.73
C LEU A 103 -12.52 0.10 -20.89
N GLU A 104 -11.37 -0.20 -21.46
CA GLU A 104 -10.21 -0.60 -20.66
C GLU A 104 -9.57 0.67 -20.08
N ALA A 105 -9.35 0.67 -18.78
CA ALA A 105 -8.76 1.79 -18.07
C ALA A 105 -7.73 1.31 -17.06
N ILE A 106 -6.81 2.19 -16.68
CA ILE A 106 -5.91 1.95 -15.55
C ILE A 106 -6.52 2.62 -14.32
N ALA A 107 -6.61 1.89 -13.21
CA ALA A 107 -7.08 2.44 -11.94
C ALA A 107 -6.12 2.10 -10.80
N ILE A 108 -6.18 2.92 -9.75
CA ILE A 108 -5.62 2.58 -8.45
C ILE A 108 -6.63 1.64 -7.76
N THR A 109 -6.24 0.38 -7.59
CA THR A 109 -7.08 -0.68 -7.00
C THR A 109 -6.73 -0.95 -5.54
N TYR A 110 -5.60 -0.44 -5.06
CA TYR A 110 -5.24 -0.39 -3.64
C TYR A 110 -4.38 0.83 -3.33
N LYS A 111 -4.57 1.44 -2.16
CA LYS A 111 -3.76 2.55 -1.69
C LYS A 111 -3.79 2.68 -0.18
N VAL A 112 -2.61 2.69 0.42
CA VAL A 112 -2.37 3.11 1.81
C VAL A 112 -1.23 4.13 1.80
N GLU A 113 -1.32 5.13 2.68
CA GLU A 113 -0.38 6.25 2.75
C GLU A 113 -0.05 6.60 4.19
N ASP A 114 1.15 7.10 4.40
CA ASP A 114 1.58 7.68 5.66
C ASP A 114 2.35 8.99 5.41
N SER A 115 2.34 9.89 6.38
CA SER A 115 2.92 11.22 6.30
C SER A 115 3.45 11.66 7.66
N PHE A 116 4.74 11.94 7.73
CA PHE A 116 5.43 12.20 8.99
C PHE A 116 6.60 13.18 8.83
N GLU A 117 7.02 13.76 9.94
CA GLU A 117 8.29 14.45 10.07
C GLU A 117 9.35 13.42 10.44
N ALA A 118 10.46 13.38 9.69
CA ALA A 118 11.50 12.38 9.88
C ALA A 118 12.67 12.95 10.68
N GLU A 119 12.99 12.29 11.80
CA GLU A 119 14.16 12.54 12.64
C GLU A 119 15.36 11.74 12.11
N GLU A 120 15.15 10.46 11.81
CA GLU A 120 16.11 9.53 11.22
C GLU A 120 15.63 9.08 9.83
N LEU A 121 15.78 9.97 8.84
CA LEU A 121 15.16 9.87 7.51
C LEU A 121 15.02 8.45 6.93
N GLU A 122 16.11 7.69 6.79
CA GLU A 122 16.05 6.37 6.15
C GLU A 122 15.39 5.31 7.03
N LYS A 123 15.57 5.40 8.34
CA LYS A 123 14.95 4.49 9.31
C LYS A 123 13.45 4.74 9.37
N ASP A 124 13.04 5.99 9.51
CA ASP A 124 11.63 6.38 9.61
C ASP A 124 10.87 6.03 8.31
N ILE A 125 11.51 6.19 7.14
CA ILE A 125 10.97 5.72 5.85
C ILE A 125 10.79 4.21 5.85
N TYR A 126 11.77 3.46 6.34
CA TYR A 126 11.70 2.00 6.39
C TYR A 126 10.57 1.53 7.30
N GLU A 127 10.48 2.07 8.51
CA GLU A 127 9.45 1.72 9.50
C GLU A 127 8.07 2.04 8.96
N SER A 128 7.87 3.24 8.38
CA SER A 128 6.62 3.62 7.73
C SER A 128 6.21 2.64 6.63
N ILE A 129 7.12 2.25 5.74
CA ILE A 129 6.77 1.37 4.61
C ILE A 129 6.57 -0.09 5.04
N ILE A 130 7.45 -0.61 5.88
CA ILE A 130 7.50 -2.05 6.20
C ILE A 130 6.66 -2.39 7.42
N ASP A 131 6.80 -1.62 8.49
CA ASP A 131 6.19 -1.95 9.78
C ASP A 131 4.77 -1.35 9.89
N TYR A 132 4.40 -0.43 8.99
CA TYR A 132 3.05 0.15 8.93
C TYR A 132 2.33 -0.19 7.62
N LEU A 133 2.74 0.37 6.49
CA LEU A 133 1.98 0.24 5.22
C LEU A 133 1.90 -1.20 4.70
N LEU A 134 2.99 -1.96 4.79
CA LEU A 134 3.03 -3.36 4.36
C LEU A 134 2.29 -4.26 5.35
N GLU A 135 2.36 -4.00 6.66
CA GLU A 135 1.57 -4.76 7.64
C GLU A 135 0.07 -4.60 7.40
N GLU A 136 -0.41 -3.36 7.17
CA GLU A 136 -1.82 -3.08 6.85
C GLU A 136 -2.26 -3.81 5.57
N PHE A 137 -1.41 -3.82 4.53
CA PHE A 137 -1.66 -4.59 3.32
C PHE A 137 -1.79 -6.10 3.59
N ILE A 138 -0.87 -6.66 4.39
CA ILE A 138 -0.84 -8.09 4.69
C ILE A 138 -2.07 -8.50 5.50
N GLU A 139 -2.46 -7.69 6.49
CA GLU A 139 -3.66 -7.92 7.30
C GLU A 139 -4.90 -7.94 6.40
N GLN A 140 -5.12 -6.90 5.59
CA GLN A 140 -6.24 -6.84 4.66
C GLN A 140 -6.22 -8.02 3.66
N TYR A 141 -5.06 -8.35 3.09
CA TYR A 141 -4.95 -9.45 2.14
C TYR A 141 -5.38 -10.79 2.74
N LYS A 142 -4.94 -11.08 3.97
CA LYS A 142 -5.32 -12.32 4.68
C LYS A 142 -6.80 -12.35 5.00
N GLU A 143 -7.36 -11.27 5.51
CA GLU A 143 -8.79 -11.21 5.83
C GLU A 143 -9.69 -11.45 4.60
N GLU A 144 -9.26 -10.99 3.43
CA GLU A 144 -10.01 -11.13 2.18
C GLU A 144 -9.80 -12.49 1.49
N ASN A 145 -8.64 -13.14 1.66
CA ASN A 145 -8.25 -14.33 0.90
C ASN A 145 -8.07 -15.63 1.72
N ASP A 146 -7.93 -15.56 3.04
CA ASP A 146 -7.88 -16.75 3.91
C ASP A 146 -9.33 -17.26 4.16
N LYS A 147 -9.86 -18.05 3.22
CA LYS A 147 -11.15 -18.78 3.34
C LYS A 147 -10.98 -20.28 3.14
#